data_AF-A0A2G9N404-F1
#
_entry.id   AF-A0A2G9N404-F1
#
_cell.length_a   1.000
_cell.length_b   1.000
_cell.length_c   1.000
_cell.angle_alpha   90.00
_cell.angle_beta   90.00
_cell.angle_gamma   90.00
#
_symmetry.space_group_name_H-M   'P 1'
#
loop_
_entity.id
_entity.type
_entity.pdbx_description
1 polymer ?
#
loop_
_entity_poly.entity_id
_entity_poly.type
_entity_poly.pdbx_seq_one_letter_code
_entity_poly.pdbx_strand_id
1 'polypeptide(L)'
;MQSFSIGKILEVKKMNSKRVNIFASLMIAFLLLFSVFAFADSSDDDSSDRGSSTDDPNKQYDDSDNRPSGGDDSAVISDDSSNDAVPELYDDSDSDKALGDSLTVRERLREKALKTVQQYKEARKKYQNRVEEYKEIKDRISESKDKLDEARQRFASAPAARKVTMRAQYFERAKGALSNKLEALLNQLERLSGQGFEEEAIAEAKAFLDEKKTAVDSAETPEELRAIWKELNDKWGEYRSNIKKKLGLHINARVQNLLEKADTFLERMKTLSMELKDKGKDTEPLDRLITRLEERLAKFNDAYTELQALYEEADSARDANEVIKKGNRLAVAVNKEIVKYFRGLKYAFNAMRELNNGDELSQEIQDNIDSFVDDSIDQEFEDALTDIGGGVE
;
A
#
# COMPACT_ATOMS: atom_id res chain seq x y z
N MET A 1 34.21 -43.64 20.63
CA MET A 1 34.13 -42.29 21.23
C MET A 1 34.25 -41.29 20.09
N GLN A 2 33.34 -40.40 19.74
CA GLN A 2 31.91 -40.19 20.01
C GLN A 2 31.38 -39.61 18.68
N SER A 3 30.43 -40.29 18.04
CA SER A 3 29.76 -39.80 16.83
C SER A 3 28.58 -38.93 17.25
N PHE A 4 28.61 -37.63 16.94
CA PHE A 4 27.47 -36.75 17.16
C PHE A 4 26.48 -36.90 16.00
N SER A 5 25.35 -37.52 16.34
CA SER A 5 24.15 -37.62 15.51
C SER A 5 23.37 -36.30 15.59
N ILE A 6 23.30 -35.54 14.50
CA ILE A 6 22.39 -34.39 14.36
C ILE A 6 21.15 -34.90 13.63
N GLY A 7 20.21 -35.42 14.42
CA GLY A 7 18.89 -35.80 13.96
C GLY A 7 17.84 -35.04 14.76
N LYS A 8 16.93 -34.38 14.03
CA LYS A 8 15.72 -33.64 14.45
C LYS A 8 15.95 -32.23 15.00
N ILE A 9 15.44 -31.21 14.29
CA ILE A 9 14.14 -30.55 14.56
C ILE A 9 13.94 -29.52 13.43
N LEU A 10 13.09 -29.86 12.46
CA LEU A 10 12.37 -28.88 11.65
C LEU A 10 10.94 -29.39 11.52
N GLU A 11 10.21 -29.28 12.63
CA GLU A 11 8.77 -29.40 12.63
C GLU A 11 8.21 -28.09 12.05
N VAL A 12 8.10 -28.04 10.71
CA VAL A 12 7.45 -26.93 10.01
C VAL A 12 5.97 -26.95 10.37
N LYS A 13 5.62 -26.10 11.32
CA LYS A 13 4.27 -25.79 11.76
C LYS A 13 3.43 -25.42 10.53
N LYS A 14 2.54 -26.33 10.10
CA LYS A 14 1.47 -26.05 9.12
C LYS A 14 0.63 -24.87 9.62
N MET A 15 0.98 -23.66 9.20
CA MET A 15 0.14 -22.50 9.43
C MET A 15 -1.09 -22.60 8.54
N ASN A 16 -2.26 -22.59 9.19
CA ASN A 16 -3.58 -22.66 8.58
C ASN A 16 -3.71 -21.67 7.40
N SER A 17 -3.94 -22.21 6.21
CA SER A 17 -4.11 -21.50 4.93
C SER A 17 -5.34 -20.58 4.85
N LYS A 18 -6.13 -20.47 5.92
CA LYS A 18 -7.31 -19.59 5.99
C LYS A 18 -6.98 -18.09 6.10
N ARG A 19 -5.72 -17.72 6.39
CA ARG A 19 -5.34 -16.30 6.50
C ARG A 19 -4.99 -15.65 5.15
N VAL A 20 -4.56 -16.42 4.15
CA VAL A 20 -3.88 -15.92 2.93
C VAL A 20 -4.76 -15.02 2.03
N ASN A 21 -6.08 -15.16 2.02
CA ASN A 21 -6.95 -14.36 1.13
C ASN A 21 -7.45 -13.04 1.73
N ILE A 22 -7.25 -12.80 3.03
CA ILE A 22 -7.49 -11.49 3.66
C ILE A 22 -6.36 -10.51 3.29
N PHE A 23 -5.23 -11.00 2.77
CA PHE A 23 -4.01 -10.19 2.60
C PHE A 23 -4.04 -9.21 1.42
N ALA A 24 -4.78 -9.46 0.34
CA ALA A 24 -4.82 -8.54 -0.80
C ALA A 24 -5.60 -7.24 -0.47
N SER A 25 -6.74 -7.36 0.24
CA SER A 25 -7.51 -6.19 0.69
C SER A 25 -6.81 -5.44 1.83
N LEU A 26 -6.02 -6.16 2.64
CA LEU A 26 -5.22 -5.57 3.73
C LEU A 26 -3.95 -4.89 3.20
N MET A 27 -3.29 -5.42 2.18
CA MET A 27 -2.17 -4.78 1.48
C MET A 27 -2.58 -3.45 0.85
N ILE A 28 -3.73 -3.42 0.15
CA ILE A 28 -4.29 -2.19 -0.39
C ILE A 28 -4.58 -1.21 0.76
N ALA A 29 -5.33 -1.61 1.80
CA ALA A 29 -5.60 -0.73 2.94
C ALA A 29 -4.33 -0.22 3.68
N PHE A 30 -3.22 -0.96 3.60
CA PHE A 30 -1.96 -0.67 4.30
C PHE A 30 -1.02 0.24 3.48
N LEU A 31 -0.90 0.01 2.18
CA LEU A 31 -0.20 0.92 1.26
C LEU A 31 -0.83 2.32 1.23
N LEU A 32 -2.15 2.38 1.44
CA LEU A 32 -2.88 3.63 1.49
C LEU A 32 -2.66 4.43 2.78
N LEU A 33 -2.35 3.77 3.91
CA LEU A 33 -1.88 4.44 5.12
C LEU A 33 -0.50 5.09 4.92
N PHE A 34 0.31 4.55 4.00
CA PHE A 34 1.63 5.09 3.66
C PHE A 34 1.55 6.36 2.79
N SER A 35 0.56 6.46 1.90
CA SER A 35 0.36 7.68 1.07
C SER A 35 0.12 8.94 1.92
N VAL A 36 -0.57 8.80 3.05
CA VAL A 36 -0.79 9.88 4.03
C VAL A 36 0.52 10.26 4.75
N PHE A 37 1.45 9.32 4.91
CA PHE A 37 2.75 9.53 5.56
C PHE A 37 3.84 10.10 4.66
N ALA A 38 3.76 9.86 3.35
CA ALA A 38 4.72 10.39 2.37
C ALA A 38 4.44 11.85 2.01
N PHE A 39 3.17 12.27 1.99
CA PHE A 39 2.78 13.63 1.58
C PHE A 39 2.82 14.68 2.69
N ALA A 40 2.79 14.28 3.97
CA ALA A 40 2.89 15.20 5.12
C ALA A 40 4.30 15.79 5.33
N ASP A 41 5.30 15.33 4.58
CA ASP A 41 6.72 15.73 4.67
C ASP A 41 7.16 16.66 3.53
N SER A 42 6.29 17.00 2.58
CA SER A 42 6.66 17.86 1.42
C SER A 42 6.59 19.36 1.71
N SER A 43 6.38 19.76 2.96
CA SER A 43 6.65 21.14 3.38
C SER A 43 8.09 21.26 3.85
N ASP A 44 9.02 21.12 2.90
CA ASP A 44 10.38 21.62 3.05
C ASP A 44 10.28 23.14 3.18
N ASP A 45 10.31 23.58 4.43
CA ASP A 45 10.45 24.96 4.83
C ASP A 45 11.92 25.34 4.65
N ASP A 46 12.35 25.43 3.39
CA ASP A 46 13.67 25.94 3.00
C ASP A 46 13.62 27.48 3.05
N SER A 47 13.37 28.01 4.25
CA SER A 47 13.37 29.45 4.53
C SER A 47 14.69 29.86 5.17
N SER A 48 15.78 29.71 4.41
CA SER A 48 17.06 30.35 4.70
C SER A 48 17.61 31.16 3.54
N ASP A 49 16.76 31.94 2.85
CA ASP A 49 17.25 33.04 2.02
C ASP A 49 16.32 34.27 2.07
N ARG A 50 16.49 35.09 3.12
CA ARG A 50 15.96 36.46 3.16
C ARG A 50 16.90 37.39 2.38
N GLY A 51 16.93 37.18 1.07
CA GLY A 51 17.46 38.12 0.09
C GLY A 51 16.38 39.12 -0.31
N SER A 52 16.48 40.33 0.24
CA SER A 52 15.73 41.53 -0.17
C SER A 52 15.68 41.70 -1.69
N SER A 53 14.49 41.65 -2.28
CA SER A 53 14.24 42.34 -3.56
C SER A 53 12.80 42.84 -3.68
N THR A 54 12.72 44.02 -4.27
CA THR A 54 11.63 44.96 -4.45
C THR A 54 10.50 44.49 -5.36
N ASP A 55 9.27 44.89 -5.00
CA ASP A 55 8.15 45.33 -5.85
C ASP A 55 7.90 44.62 -7.19
N ASP A 56 6.81 43.85 -7.25
CA ASP A 56 5.97 43.73 -8.46
C ASP A 56 4.48 43.55 -8.08
N PRO A 57 3.65 44.61 -8.19
CA PRO A 57 2.22 44.55 -7.84
C PRO A 57 1.31 44.06 -8.98
N ASN A 58 1.83 43.43 -10.05
CA ASN A 58 1.01 43.11 -11.22
C ASN A 58 1.13 41.66 -11.72
N LYS A 59 0.82 40.68 -10.86
CA LYS A 59 0.47 39.31 -11.30
C LYS A 59 -0.96 38.96 -10.94
N GLN A 60 -1.83 39.27 -11.89
CA GLN A 60 -3.19 38.76 -12.00
C GLN A 60 -3.11 37.26 -12.32
N TYR A 61 -3.49 36.41 -11.36
CA TYR A 61 -3.64 34.98 -11.58
C TYR A 61 -4.97 34.74 -12.29
N ASP A 62 -4.86 34.22 -13.51
CA ASP A 62 -5.97 33.77 -14.34
C ASP A 62 -6.39 32.39 -13.82
N ASP A 63 -7.57 32.34 -13.19
CA ASP A 63 -8.19 31.15 -12.63
C ASP A 63 -9.12 30.55 -13.70
N SER A 64 -8.56 29.77 -14.60
CA SER A 64 -9.33 28.93 -15.50
C SER A 64 -8.54 27.69 -15.87
N ASP A 65 -8.85 26.57 -15.22
CA ASP A 65 -8.82 25.30 -15.93
C ASP A 65 -9.90 24.34 -15.43
N ASN A 66 -10.96 24.38 -16.23
CA ASN A 66 -12.12 23.55 -16.29
C ASN A 66 -11.69 22.14 -16.76
N ARG A 67 -11.63 21.15 -15.86
CA ARG A 67 -11.49 19.74 -16.26
C ARG A 67 -12.80 18.98 -16.10
N PRO A 68 -13.23 18.19 -17.10
CA PRO A 68 -14.55 17.60 -17.12
C PRO A 68 -14.63 16.45 -16.11
N SER A 69 -15.68 16.51 -15.30
CA SER A 69 -16.29 15.33 -14.67
C SER A 69 -16.73 14.38 -15.78
N GLY A 70 -16.14 13.17 -15.82
CA GLY A 70 -16.47 12.18 -16.83
C GLY A 70 -16.27 10.76 -16.33
N GLY A 71 -17.34 9.95 -16.42
CA GLY A 71 -17.27 8.50 -16.52
C GLY A 71 -17.63 7.71 -15.26
N ASP A 72 -18.88 7.80 -14.82
CA ASP A 72 -19.49 6.80 -13.94
C ASP A 72 -19.94 5.60 -14.78
N ASP A 73 -19.00 4.75 -15.19
CA ASP A 73 -19.30 3.46 -15.83
C ASP A 73 -19.48 2.38 -14.76
N SER A 74 -20.67 2.41 -14.14
CA SER A 74 -21.17 1.27 -13.38
C SER A 74 -21.54 0.14 -14.35
N ALA A 75 -20.56 -0.69 -14.70
CA ALA A 75 -20.82 -1.98 -15.32
C ALA A 75 -21.62 -2.83 -14.32
N VAL A 76 -22.93 -2.88 -14.56
CA VAL A 76 -23.86 -3.81 -13.93
C VAL A 76 -23.42 -5.22 -14.30
N ILE A 77 -22.90 -5.96 -13.31
CA ILE A 77 -22.67 -7.40 -13.45
C ILE A 77 -24.05 -8.05 -13.46
N SER A 78 -24.57 -8.30 -14.66
CA SER A 78 -25.73 -9.14 -14.89
C SER A 78 -25.37 -10.59 -14.56
N ASP A 79 -26.01 -11.11 -13.52
CA ASP A 79 -25.94 -12.49 -13.06
C ASP A 79 -26.87 -13.31 -13.95
N ASP A 80 -26.39 -13.69 -15.14
CA ASP A 80 -27.07 -14.63 -16.02
C ASP A 80 -26.04 -15.56 -16.66
N SER A 81 -26.00 -16.83 -16.21
CA SER A 81 -25.93 -17.97 -17.12
C SER A 81 -26.01 -19.29 -16.34
N SER A 82 -27.12 -19.97 -16.62
CA SER A 82 -27.36 -21.41 -16.73
C SER A 82 -26.13 -22.33 -16.71
N ASN A 83 -26.22 -23.37 -15.89
CA ASN A 83 -25.24 -24.44 -15.74
C ASN A 83 -25.81 -25.71 -16.40
N ASP A 84 -25.71 -25.80 -17.73
CA ASP A 84 -25.90 -27.06 -18.46
C ASP A 84 -24.60 -27.87 -18.44
N ALA A 85 -24.74 -29.14 -18.10
CA ALA A 85 -23.70 -30.12 -17.85
C ALA A 85 -23.25 -30.83 -19.12
N VAL A 86 -22.01 -31.35 -19.15
CA VAL A 86 -21.74 -32.77 -19.53
C VAL A 86 -20.35 -33.23 -19.02
N PRO A 87 -20.03 -34.55 -18.99
CA PRO A 87 -19.48 -35.23 -17.82
C PRO A 87 -18.12 -35.90 -18.10
N GLU A 88 -17.40 -36.30 -17.06
CA GLU A 88 -16.20 -37.13 -17.20
C GLU A 88 -16.46 -38.50 -16.56
N LEU A 89 -16.24 -39.56 -17.35
CA LEU A 89 -16.45 -40.96 -17.01
C LEU A 89 -15.67 -41.34 -15.75
N TYR A 90 -16.40 -41.54 -14.65
CA TYR A 90 -15.92 -42.30 -13.51
C TYR A 90 -16.82 -43.52 -13.30
N ASP A 91 -16.14 -44.62 -13.01
CA ASP A 91 -16.66 -45.96 -12.76
C ASP A 91 -17.79 -45.94 -11.69
N ASP A 92 -18.89 -46.60 -12.04
CA ASP A 92 -20.26 -46.29 -11.61
C ASP A 92 -20.75 -47.19 -10.47
N SER A 93 -20.07 -47.17 -9.32
CA SER A 93 -20.57 -47.92 -8.16
C SER A 93 -20.55 -47.22 -6.80
N ASP A 94 -20.17 -45.94 -6.70
CA ASP A 94 -20.18 -45.18 -5.42
C ASP A 94 -20.54 -43.67 -5.57
N SER A 95 -21.24 -43.29 -6.65
CA SER A 95 -21.42 -41.87 -7.05
C SER A 95 -22.46 -41.07 -6.25
N ASP A 96 -23.40 -41.72 -5.56
CA ASP A 96 -24.48 -41.01 -4.85
C ASP A 96 -24.06 -40.31 -3.55
N LYS A 97 -22.86 -40.58 -3.00
CA LYS A 97 -22.34 -39.89 -1.80
C LYS A 97 -21.38 -38.73 -2.11
N ALA A 98 -20.85 -38.62 -3.32
CA ALA A 98 -19.88 -37.57 -3.69
C ALA A 98 -20.55 -36.27 -4.16
N LEU A 99 -21.76 -36.34 -4.72
CA LEU A 99 -22.51 -35.16 -5.19
C LEU A 99 -22.95 -34.24 -4.04
N GLY A 100 -23.30 -34.81 -2.88
CA GLY A 100 -23.69 -34.06 -1.69
C GLY A 100 -22.57 -33.18 -1.13
N ASP A 101 -21.30 -33.58 -1.26
CA ASP A 101 -20.16 -32.82 -0.71
C ASP A 101 -19.66 -31.74 -1.69
N SER A 102 -19.80 -31.96 -3.00
CA SER A 102 -19.37 -31.01 -4.05
C SER A 102 -20.16 -29.69 -4.05
N LEU A 103 -21.47 -29.76 -3.78
CA LEU A 103 -22.34 -28.58 -3.63
C LEU A 103 -21.85 -27.70 -2.46
N THR A 104 -21.41 -28.32 -1.37
CA THR A 104 -20.88 -27.57 -0.21
C THR A 104 -19.55 -26.88 -0.51
N VAL A 105 -18.69 -27.44 -1.37
CA VAL A 105 -17.42 -26.81 -1.76
C VAL A 105 -17.68 -25.57 -2.61
N ARG A 106 -18.60 -25.63 -3.59
CA ARG A 106 -18.96 -24.49 -4.45
C ARG A 106 -19.60 -23.37 -3.63
N GLU A 107 -20.49 -23.70 -2.70
CA GLU A 107 -21.10 -22.73 -1.77
C GLU A 107 -20.04 -22.07 -0.90
N ARG A 108 -19.11 -22.83 -0.31
CA ARG A 108 -18.00 -22.29 0.49
C ARG A 108 -17.08 -21.38 -0.33
N LEU A 109 -16.84 -21.69 -1.61
CA LEU A 109 -16.03 -20.85 -2.50
C LEU A 109 -16.76 -19.55 -2.85
N ARG A 110 -18.07 -19.61 -3.16
CA ARG A 110 -18.91 -18.44 -3.40
C ARG A 110 -18.98 -17.55 -2.17
N GLU A 111 -19.21 -18.11 -0.99
CA GLU A 111 -19.24 -17.37 0.28
C GLU A 111 -17.89 -16.67 0.52
N LYS A 112 -16.77 -17.36 0.30
CA LYS A 112 -15.42 -16.76 0.39
C LYS A 112 -15.20 -15.65 -0.63
N ALA A 113 -15.65 -15.83 -1.87
CA ALA A 113 -15.53 -14.82 -2.91
C ALA A 113 -16.35 -13.58 -2.55
N LEU A 114 -17.61 -13.74 -2.15
CA LEU A 114 -18.49 -12.66 -1.67
C LEU A 114 -17.86 -11.93 -0.49
N LYS A 115 -17.34 -12.66 0.50
CA LYS A 115 -16.63 -12.07 1.64
C LYS A 115 -15.41 -11.27 1.21
N THR A 116 -14.64 -11.76 0.24
CA THR A 116 -13.44 -11.08 -0.28
C THR A 116 -13.83 -9.80 -1.03
N VAL A 117 -14.88 -9.85 -1.86
CA VAL A 117 -15.41 -8.68 -2.56
C VAL A 117 -15.93 -7.64 -1.58
N GLN A 118 -16.65 -8.06 -0.53
CA GLN A 118 -17.11 -7.16 0.52
C GLN A 118 -15.94 -6.51 1.27
N GLN A 119 -14.93 -7.29 1.67
CA GLN A 119 -13.72 -6.78 2.31
C GLN A 119 -12.98 -5.77 1.41
N TYR A 120 -12.91 -6.03 0.11
CA TYR A 120 -12.33 -5.10 -0.86
C TYR A 120 -13.14 -3.80 -0.95
N LYS A 121 -14.47 -3.87 -1.06
CA LYS A 121 -15.35 -2.68 -1.07
C LYS A 121 -15.20 -1.86 0.20
N GLU A 122 -15.15 -2.51 1.36
CA GLU A 122 -14.91 -1.86 2.65
C GLU A 122 -13.52 -1.22 2.72
N ALA A 123 -12.48 -1.88 2.22
CA ALA A 123 -11.13 -1.33 2.15
C ALA A 123 -11.05 -0.11 1.22
N ARG A 124 -11.70 -0.18 0.04
CA ARG A 124 -11.78 0.94 -0.91
C ARG A 124 -12.55 2.12 -0.32
N LYS A 125 -13.67 1.89 0.38
CA LYS A 125 -14.40 2.95 1.07
C LYS A 125 -13.55 3.58 2.17
N LYS A 126 -12.89 2.77 3.01
CA LYS A 126 -11.95 3.27 4.02
C LYS A 126 -10.83 4.10 3.38
N TYR A 127 -10.35 3.72 2.21
CA TYR A 127 -9.36 4.52 1.49
C TYR A 127 -9.89 5.90 1.11
N GLN A 128 -11.03 5.95 0.43
CA GLN A 128 -11.61 7.21 -0.03
C GLN A 128 -11.87 8.15 1.15
N ASN A 129 -12.42 7.62 2.25
CA ASN A 129 -12.58 8.37 3.49
C ASN A 129 -11.24 8.91 4.02
N ARG A 130 -10.15 8.13 3.97
CA ARG A 130 -8.82 8.60 4.41
C ARG A 130 -8.25 9.69 3.51
N VAL A 131 -8.50 9.62 2.21
CA VAL A 131 -8.08 10.66 1.26
C VAL A 131 -8.84 11.96 1.52
N GLU A 132 -10.15 11.87 1.77
CA GLU A 132 -10.98 13.02 2.15
C GLU A 132 -10.56 13.60 3.50
N GLU A 133 -10.42 12.77 4.54
CA GLU A 133 -9.89 13.16 5.84
C GLU A 133 -8.53 13.86 5.71
N TYR A 134 -7.65 13.38 4.81
CA TYR A 134 -6.36 14.00 4.56
C TYR A 134 -6.48 15.40 3.97
N LYS A 135 -7.38 15.61 3.00
CA LYS A 135 -7.65 16.94 2.44
C LYS A 135 -8.17 17.89 3.53
N GLU A 136 -9.13 17.44 4.34
CA GLU A 136 -9.64 18.22 5.47
C GLU A 136 -8.55 18.54 6.52
N ILE A 137 -7.62 17.61 6.76
CA ILE A 137 -6.47 17.87 7.63
C ILE A 137 -5.57 18.95 7.02
N LYS A 138 -5.31 18.91 5.72
CA LYS A 138 -4.48 19.91 5.03
C LYS A 138 -5.11 21.30 5.13
N ASP A 139 -6.41 21.41 4.93
CA ASP A 139 -7.14 22.67 5.05
C ASP A 139 -7.10 23.18 6.50
N ARG A 140 -7.34 22.30 7.48
CA ARG A 140 -7.22 22.64 8.91
C ARG A 140 -5.81 23.07 9.31
N ILE A 141 -4.76 22.51 8.70
CA ILE A 141 -3.37 22.93 8.92
C ILE A 141 -3.19 24.36 8.40
N SER A 142 -3.71 24.67 7.20
CA SER A 142 -3.67 26.03 6.65
C SER A 142 -4.37 27.02 7.59
N GLU A 143 -5.61 26.72 8.00
CA GLU A 143 -6.34 27.56 8.96
C GLU A 143 -5.60 27.72 10.30
N SER A 144 -4.92 26.67 10.74
CA SER A 144 -4.16 26.69 12.00
C SER A 144 -2.92 27.59 11.89
N LYS A 145 -2.31 27.69 10.70
CA LYS A 145 -1.24 28.65 10.42
C LYS A 145 -1.78 30.09 10.48
N ASP A 146 -2.91 30.36 9.85
CA ASP A 146 -3.55 31.68 9.89
C ASP A 146 -3.89 32.09 11.32
N LYS A 147 -4.51 31.18 12.09
CA LYS A 147 -4.83 31.38 13.52
C LYS A 147 -3.57 31.61 14.37
N LEU A 148 -2.46 30.95 14.05
CA LEU A 148 -1.18 31.15 14.73
C LEU A 148 -0.63 32.55 14.45
N ASP A 149 -0.68 33.01 13.21
CA ASP A 149 -0.20 34.34 12.83
C ASP A 149 -1.08 35.45 13.41
N GLU A 150 -2.40 35.26 13.42
CA GLU A 150 -3.31 36.14 14.17
C GLU A 150 -2.97 36.18 15.66
N ALA A 151 -2.70 35.02 16.27
CA ALA A 151 -2.31 34.95 17.68
C ALA A 151 -0.99 35.70 17.94
N ARG A 152 -0.01 35.57 17.04
CA ARG A 152 1.26 36.31 17.09
C ARG A 152 1.04 37.83 16.99
N GLN A 153 0.21 38.28 16.05
CA GLN A 153 -0.12 39.71 15.88
C GLN A 153 -0.86 40.27 17.10
N ARG A 154 -1.85 39.53 17.62
CA ARG A 154 -2.60 39.90 18.85
C ARG A 154 -1.66 39.97 20.05
N PHE A 155 -0.71 39.05 20.17
CA PHE A 155 0.28 39.06 21.23
C PHE A 155 1.25 40.24 21.11
N ALA A 156 1.69 40.57 19.89
CA ALA A 156 2.59 41.68 19.63
C ALA A 156 1.96 43.03 20.03
N SER A 157 0.70 43.26 19.66
CA SER A 157 -0.04 44.49 19.91
C SER A 157 -0.64 44.61 21.32
N ALA A 158 -0.71 43.53 22.09
CA ALA A 158 -1.28 43.55 23.44
C ALA A 158 -0.45 44.41 24.43
N PRO A 159 -1.09 45.05 25.43
CA PRO A 159 -0.38 45.75 26.49
C PRO A 159 0.38 44.76 27.40
N ALA A 160 1.46 45.22 28.06
CA ALA A 160 2.36 44.36 28.85
C ALA A 160 1.63 43.50 29.91
N ALA A 161 0.67 44.08 30.63
CA ALA A 161 -0.14 43.35 31.62
C ALA A 161 -0.93 42.18 31.00
N ARG A 162 -1.46 42.34 29.78
CA ARG A 162 -2.18 41.29 29.05
C ARG A 162 -1.24 40.24 28.45
N LYS A 163 -0.01 40.60 28.10
CA LYS A 163 0.97 39.63 27.59
C LYS A 163 1.29 38.56 28.64
N VAL A 164 1.30 38.89 29.94
CA VAL A 164 1.53 37.92 31.01
C VAL A 164 0.44 36.83 31.03
N THR A 165 -0.83 37.22 30.97
CA THR A 165 -1.94 36.25 30.95
C THR A 165 -1.99 35.46 29.64
N MET A 166 -1.70 36.10 28.51
CA MET A 166 -1.61 35.41 27.21
C MET A 166 -0.49 34.39 27.17
N ARG A 167 0.67 34.66 27.79
CA ARG A 167 1.78 33.68 27.88
C ARG A 167 1.35 32.41 28.61
N ALA A 168 0.69 32.55 29.76
CA ALA A 168 0.18 31.40 30.51
C ALA A 168 -0.84 30.60 29.67
N GLN A 169 -1.79 31.28 29.01
CA GLN A 169 -2.78 30.62 28.15
C GLN A 169 -2.14 29.90 26.95
N TYR A 170 -1.15 30.50 26.30
CA TYR A 170 -0.45 29.87 25.18
C TYR A 170 0.42 28.71 25.63
N PHE A 171 1.02 28.79 26.82
CA PHE A 171 1.76 27.69 27.40
C PHE A 171 0.85 26.47 27.63
N GLU A 172 -0.30 26.63 28.28
CA GLU A 172 -1.26 25.54 28.49
C GLU A 172 -1.79 24.96 27.17
N ARG A 173 -2.05 25.82 26.17
CA ARG A 173 -2.46 25.35 24.83
C ARG A 173 -1.36 24.55 24.14
N ALA A 174 -0.11 24.99 24.24
CA ALA A 174 1.02 24.28 23.65
C ALA A 174 1.23 22.91 24.32
N LYS A 175 1.10 22.85 25.66
CA LYS A 175 1.15 21.61 26.44
C LYS A 175 0.05 20.63 26.01
N GLY A 176 -1.19 21.11 25.93
CA GLY A 176 -2.32 20.31 25.44
C GLY A 176 -2.16 19.83 24.00
N ALA A 177 -1.68 20.70 23.10
CA ALA A 177 -1.44 20.32 21.70
C ALA A 177 -0.35 19.24 21.58
N LEU A 178 0.72 19.35 22.36
CA LEU A 178 1.81 18.37 22.36
C LEU A 178 1.37 17.02 22.95
N SER A 179 0.61 17.04 24.05
CA SER A 179 0.03 15.82 24.65
C SER A 179 -0.89 15.09 23.66
N ASN A 180 -1.78 15.82 22.97
CA ASN A 180 -2.63 15.27 21.92
C ASN A 180 -1.82 14.67 20.75
N LYS A 181 -0.71 15.31 20.35
CA LYS A 181 0.18 14.77 19.31
C LYS A 181 0.79 13.44 19.76
N LEU A 182 1.31 13.38 20.99
CA LEU A 182 1.92 12.16 21.54
C LEU A 182 0.91 11.02 21.61
N GLU A 183 -0.32 11.29 22.06
CA GLU A 183 -1.39 10.29 22.08
C GLU A 183 -1.76 9.81 20.67
N ALA A 184 -1.82 10.70 19.68
CA ALA A 184 -2.05 10.30 18.29
C ALA A 184 -0.93 9.39 17.76
N LEU A 185 0.33 9.68 18.08
CA LEU A 185 1.47 8.84 17.70
C LEU A 185 1.41 7.46 18.39
N LEU A 186 1.09 7.41 19.69
CA LEU A 186 0.93 6.16 20.44
C LEU A 186 -0.18 5.28 19.85
N ASN A 187 -1.35 5.86 19.60
CA ASN A 187 -2.49 5.17 18.97
C ASN A 187 -2.12 4.62 17.59
N GLN A 188 -1.31 5.35 16.83
CA GLN A 188 -0.82 4.88 15.54
C GLN A 188 0.14 3.69 15.69
N LEU A 189 1.10 3.76 16.61
CA LEU A 189 2.02 2.67 16.89
C LEU A 189 1.29 1.41 17.38
N GLU A 190 0.23 1.57 18.17
CA GLU A 190 -0.63 0.47 18.58
C GLU A 190 -1.34 -0.21 17.41
N ARG A 191 -1.86 0.57 16.46
CA ARG A 191 -2.46 0.04 15.24
C ARG A 191 -1.45 -0.76 14.41
N LEU A 192 -0.21 -0.28 14.29
CA LEU A 192 0.85 -0.99 13.56
C LEU A 192 1.24 -2.30 14.26
N SER A 193 1.37 -2.30 15.59
CA SER A 193 1.64 -3.51 16.37
C SER A 193 0.54 -4.57 16.18
N GLY A 194 -0.73 -4.17 16.20
CA GLY A 194 -1.86 -5.07 15.94
C GLY A 194 -1.88 -5.70 14.53
N GLN A 195 -1.08 -5.20 13.59
CA GLN A 195 -0.96 -5.72 12.23
C GLN A 195 0.16 -6.77 12.05
N GLY A 196 0.78 -7.19 13.16
CA GLY A 196 1.86 -8.19 13.16
C GLY A 196 3.17 -7.63 12.62
N PHE A 197 3.41 -6.35 12.89
CA PHE A 197 4.64 -5.66 12.55
C PHE A 197 5.70 -5.85 13.65
N GLU A 198 6.99 -5.73 13.32
CA GLU A 198 8.09 -5.96 14.26
C GLU A 198 7.89 -5.19 15.56
N GLU A 199 7.77 -5.93 16.66
CA GLU A 199 7.38 -5.40 17.96
C GLU A 199 8.49 -4.54 18.58
N GLU A 200 9.76 -4.82 18.31
CA GLU A 200 10.89 -4.15 18.97
C GLU A 200 10.98 -2.66 18.62
N ALA A 201 11.01 -2.30 17.32
CA ALA A 201 11.11 -0.90 16.91
C ALA A 201 9.87 -0.09 17.33
N ILE A 202 8.69 -0.73 17.33
CA ILE A 202 7.47 -0.09 17.82
C ILE A 202 7.51 0.08 19.34
N ALA A 203 7.98 -0.94 20.09
CA ALA A 203 8.03 -0.91 21.55
C ALA A 203 8.99 0.17 22.05
N GLU A 204 10.16 0.31 21.42
CA GLU A 204 11.12 1.36 21.74
C GLU A 204 10.52 2.76 21.50
N ALA A 205 9.91 2.97 20.33
CA ALA A 205 9.25 4.22 20.00
C ALA A 205 8.09 4.54 20.97
N LYS A 206 7.28 3.54 21.36
CA LYS A 206 6.21 3.71 22.36
C LYS A 206 6.76 4.13 23.71
N ALA A 207 7.78 3.42 24.22
CA ALA A 207 8.41 3.74 25.50
C ALA A 207 8.93 5.18 25.54
N PHE A 208 9.59 5.61 24.46
CA PHE A 208 10.04 7.00 24.30
C PHE A 208 8.87 8.01 24.32
N LEU A 209 7.79 7.73 23.57
CA LEU A 209 6.64 8.64 23.51
C LEU A 209 5.89 8.73 24.85
N ASP A 210 5.78 7.62 25.60
CA ASP A 210 5.19 7.59 26.95
C ASP A 210 6.04 8.38 27.97
N GLU A 211 7.36 8.26 27.89
CA GLU A 211 8.29 9.10 28.67
C GLU A 211 8.07 10.58 28.36
N LYS A 212 8.03 10.96 27.07
CA LYS A 212 7.81 12.37 26.68
C LYS A 212 6.42 12.85 27.05
N LYS A 213 5.40 11.99 27.06
CA LYS A 213 4.05 12.35 27.54
C LYS A 213 4.11 12.77 29.01
N THR A 214 4.77 11.98 29.84
CA THR A 214 4.99 12.27 31.26
C THR A 214 5.78 13.57 31.47
N ALA A 215 6.81 13.80 30.65
CA ALA A 215 7.59 15.03 30.66
C ALA A 215 6.77 16.27 30.28
N VAL A 216 5.91 16.17 29.26
CA VAL A 216 4.99 17.26 28.88
C VAL A 216 4.03 17.60 30.01
N ASP A 217 3.43 16.59 30.63
CA ASP A 217 2.50 16.76 31.74
C ASP A 217 3.16 17.39 32.97
N SER A 218 4.47 17.18 33.14
CA SER A 218 5.28 17.72 34.24
C SER A 218 5.95 19.06 33.93
N ALA A 219 5.95 19.51 32.67
CA ALA A 219 6.59 20.76 32.28
C ALA A 219 5.89 21.97 32.94
N GLU A 220 6.70 22.82 33.57
CA GLU A 220 6.28 24.05 34.27
C GLU A 220 6.68 25.31 33.50
N THR A 221 7.67 25.20 32.61
CA THR A 221 8.21 26.34 31.85
C THR A 221 8.11 26.17 30.33
N PRO A 222 7.94 27.26 29.56
CA PRO A 222 7.99 27.22 28.10
C PRO A 222 9.30 26.67 27.54
N GLU A 223 10.42 26.89 28.24
CA GLU A 223 11.75 26.43 27.88
C GLU A 223 11.86 24.90 27.94
N GLU A 224 11.33 24.28 29.01
CA GLU A 224 11.21 22.82 29.13
C GLU A 224 10.37 22.25 27.99
N LEU A 225 9.21 22.87 27.71
CA LEU A 225 8.32 22.38 26.66
C LEU A 225 8.98 22.45 25.26
N ARG A 226 9.76 23.51 24.98
CA ARG A 226 10.55 23.61 23.74
C ARG A 226 11.65 22.56 23.67
N ALA A 227 12.33 22.28 24.78
CA ALA A 227 13.36 21.25 24.83
C ALA A 227 12.76 19.86 24.58
N ILE A 228 11.64 19.54 25.22
CA ILE A 228 10.89 18.30 25.00
C ILE A 228 10.45 18.18 23.54
N TRP A 229 9.89 19.25 22.96
CA TRP A 229 9.50 19.26 21.55
C TRP A 229 10.68 18.97 20.61
N LYS A 230 11.83 19.62 20.85
CA LYS A 230 13.02 19.44 20.03
C LYS A 230 13.51 17.99 20.07
N GLU A 231 13.67 17.46 21.28
CA GLU A 231 14.09 16.07 21.48
C GLU A 231 13.10 15.07 20.88
N LEU A 232 11.79 15.31 21.07
CA LEU A 232 10.73 14.54 20.44
C LEU A 232 10.87 14.54 18.92
N ASN A 233 11.07 15.71 18.31
CA ASN A 233 11.13 15.82 16.86
C ASN A 233 12.35 15.11 16.28
N ASP A 234 13.52 15.28 16.91
CA ASP A 234 14.77 14.66 16.49
C ASP A 234 14.66 13.12 16.57
N LYS A 235 14.26 12.58 17.73
CA LYS A 235 14.13 11.12 17.93
C LYS A 235 12.96 10.51 17.19
N TRP A 236 11.83 11.20 17.07
CA TRP A 236 10.71 10.70 16.28
C TRP A 236 11.06 10.59 14.80
N GLY A 237 11.91 11.49 14.27
CA GLY A 237 12.46 11.37 12.91
C GLY A 237 13.19 10.04 12.70
N GLU A 238 14.07 9.67 13.64
CA GLU A 238 14.80 8.40 13.63
C GLU A 238 13.83 7.20 13.70
N TYR A 239 12.93 7.17 14.69
CA TYR A 239 11.96 6.08 14.84
C TYR A 239 11.04 5.94 13.64
N ARG A 240 10.50 7.05 13.13
CA ARG A 240 9.61 7.08 11.95
C ARG A 240 10.32 6.49 10.73
N SER A 241 11.58 6.85 10.51
CA SER A 241 12.37 6.33 9.38
C SER A 241 12.60 4.83 9.51
N ASN A 242 13.03 4.35 10.68
CA ASN A 242 13.23 2.93 10.94
C ASN A 242 11.93 2.12 10.81
N ILE A 243 10.82 2.63 11.35
CA ILE A 243 9.49 2.02 11.19
C ILE A 243 9.12 1.96 9.71
N LYS A 244 9.23 3.06 8.95
CA LYS A 244 8.93 3.08 7.51
C LYS A 244 9.75 2.05 6.74
N LYS A 245 11.05 1.95 7.02
CA LYS A 245 11.95 0.98 6.39
C LYS A 245 11.50 -0.46 6.64
N LYS A 246 11.35 -0.84 7.91
CA LYS A 246 10.87 -2.18 8.29
C LYS A 246 9.50 -2.48 7.66
N LEU A 247 8.65 -1.45 7.52
CA LEU A 247 7.30 -1.54 6.95
C LEU A 247 7.37 -1.80 5.46
N GLY A 248 8.25 -1.09 4.76
CA GLY A 248 8.62 -1.33 3.38
C GLY A 248 9.08 -2.77 3.16
N LEU A 249 10.04 -3.25 3.93
CA LEU A 249 10.55 -4.64 3.84
C LEU A 249 9.44 -5.68 4.06
N HIS A 250 8.58 -5.48 5.05
CA HIS A 250 7.47 -6.39 5.33
C HIS A 250 6.43 -6.43 4.19
N ILE A 251 6.11 -5.27 3.62
CA ILE A 251 5.25 -5.17 2.43
C ILE A 251 5.95 -5.88 1.26
N ASN A 252 7.24 -5.61 1.04
CA ASN A 252 8.02 -6.18 -0.05
C ASN A 252 8.00 -7.72 0.01
N ALA A 253 8.29 -8.30 1.18
CA ALA A 253 8.22 -9.74 1.39
C ALA A 253 6.82 -10.31 1.06
N ARG A 254 5.74 -9.58 1.37
CA ARG A 254 4.38 -10.01 1.00
C ARG A 254 4.12 -9.94 -0.50
N VAL A 255 4.67 -8.93 -1.19
CA VAL A 255 4.61 -8.84 -2.65
C VAL A 255 5.35 -10.03 -3.27
N GLN A 256 6.56 -10.35 -2.82
CA GLN A 256 7.32 -11.49 -3.31
C GLN A 256 6.54 -12.81 -3.18
N ASN A 257 5.98 -13.07 -1.99
CA ASN A 257 5.12 -14.23 -1.74
C ASN A 257 3.89 -14.30 -2.67
N LEU A 258 3.42 -13.15 -3.17
CA LEU A 258 2.32 -13.07 -4.14
C LEU A 258 2.82 -13.35 -5.56
N LEU A 259 3.99 -12.82 -5.93
CA LEU A 259 4.65 -13.05 -7.21
C LEU A 259 5.04 -14.53 -7.39
N GLU A 260 5.58 -15.18 -6.37
CA GLU A 260 5.90 -16.63 -6.40
C GLU A 260 4.65 -17.50 -6.67
N LYS A 261 3.50 -17.11 -6.11
CA LYS A 261 2.23 -17.81 -6.37
C LYS A 261 1.71 -17.54 -7.77
N ALA A 262 1.89 -16.32 -8.25
CA ALA A 262 1.57 -15.94 -9.61
C ALA A 262 2.43 -16.70 -10.62
N ASP A 263 3.74 -16.85 -10.36
CA ASP A 263 4.67 -17.67 -11.15
C ASP A 263 4.23 -19.13 -11.21
N THR A 264 3.96 -19.73 -10.04
CA THR A 264 3.43 -21.10 -9.96
C THR A 264 2.12 -21.26 -10.75
N PHE A 265 1.25 -20.25 -10.72
CA PHE A 265 0.00 -20.27 -11.47
C PHE A 265 0.25 -20.14 -12.97
N LEU A 266 1.16 -19.27 -13.40
CA LEU A 266 1.56 -19.07 -14.80
C LEU A 266 2.14 -20.36 -15.41
N GLU A 267 2.98 -21.08 -14.67
CA GLU A 267 3.49 -22.39 -15.09
C GLU A 267 2.40 -23.44 -15.31
N ARG A 268 1.36 -23.43 -14.46
CA ARG A 268 0.19 -24.30 -14.68
C ARG A 268 -0.59 -23.91 -15.93
N MET A 269 -0.70 -22.61 -16.21
CA MET A 269 -1.37 -22.14 -17.43
C MET A 269 -0.61 -22.54 -18.69
N LYS A 270 0.73 -22.47 -18.69
CA LYS A 270 1.57 -23.00 -19.78
C LYS A 270 1.30 -24.48 -20.02
N THR A 271 1.30 -25.26 -18.95
CA THR A 271 1.02 -26.71 -19.03
C THR A 271 -0.34 -26.98 -19.65
N LEU A 272 -1.38 -26.29 -19.19
CA LEU A 272 -2.74 -26.43 -19.73
C LEU A 272 -2.85 -25.93 -21.18
N SER A 273 -2.14 -24.87 -21.56
CA SER A 273 -2.10 -24.38 -22.94
C SER A 273 -1.52 -25.46 -23.87
N MET A 274 -0.42 -26.11 -23.47
CA MET A 274 0.15 -27.23 -24.23
C MET A 274 -0.83 -28.39 -24.38
N GLU A 275 -1.52 -28.78 -23.31
CA GLU A 275 -2.54 -29.83 -23.37
C GLU A 275 -3.73 -29.48 -24.29
N LEU A 276 -4.18 -28.22 -24.28
CA LEU A 276 -5.23 -27.73 -25.19
C LEU A 276 -4.76 -27.74 -26.64
N LYS A 277 -3.51 -27.35 -26.89
CA LYS A 277 -2.88 -27.41 -28.21
C LYS A 277 -2.76 -28.84 -28.73
N ASP A 278 -2.38 -29.79 -27.88
CA ASP A 278 -2.35 -31.22 -28.23
C ASP A 278 -3.74 -31.78 -28.57
N LYS A 279 -4.79 -31.20 -28.00
CA LYS A 279 -6.20 -31.48 -28.36
C LYS A 279 -6.66 -30.77 -29.64
N GLY A 280 -5.78 -30.04 -30.32
CA GLY A 280 -6.07 -29.33 -31.57
C GLY A 280 -6.84 -28.02 -31.38
N LYS A 281 -6.87 -27.46 -30.17
CA LYS A 281 -7.50 -26.17 -29.89
C LYS A 281 -6.60 -25.02 -30.33
N ASP A 282 -7.20 -23.92 -30.79
CA ASP A 282 -6.46 -22.68 -31.04
C ASP A 282 -6.11 -22.00 -29.71
N THR A 283 -4.82 -22.02 -29.40
CA THR A 283 -4.24 -21.48 -28.16
C THR A 283 -3.45 -20.20 -28.40
N GLU A 284 -3.42 -19.67 -29.63
CA GLU A 284 -2.58 -18.52 -29.98
C GLU A 284 -2.85 -17.29 -29.08
N PRO A 285 -4.11 -16.85 -28.84
CA PRO A 285 -4.36 -15.69 -27.98
C PRO A 285 -3.92 -15.94 -26.53
N LEU A 286 -4.08 -17.17 -26.04
CA LEU A 286 -3.66 -17.55 -24.69
C LEU A 286 -2.13 -17.55 -24.56
N ASP A 287 -1.41 -18.08 -25.56
CA ASP A 287 0.06 -18.11 -25.58
C ASP A 287 0.64 -16.67 -25.63
N ARG A 288 0.03 -15.75 -26.39
CA ARG A 288 0.41 -14.32 -26.38
C ARG A 288 0.22 -13.70 -25.00
N LEU A 289 -0.92 -13.95 -24.36
CA LEU A 289 -1.20 -13.45 -23.01
C LEU A 289 -0.21 -14.01 -21.98
N ILE A 290 0.08 -15.31 -22.02
CA ILE A 290 1.06 -15.96 -21.13
C ILE A 290 2.43 -15.31 -21.30
N THR A 291 2.89 -15.13 -22.54
CA THR A 291 4.18 -14.48 -22.84
C THR A 291 4.22 -13.07 -22.22
N ARG A 292 3.16 -12.28 -22.40
CA ARG A 292 3.07 -10.93 -21.83
C ARG A 292 3.10 -10.92 -20.30
N LEU A 293 2.48 -11.92 -19.67
CA LEU A 293 2.51 -12.08 -18.22
C LEU A 293 3.94 -12.44 -17.74
N GLU A 294 4.66 -13.32 -18.45
CA GLU A 294 6.06 -13.65 -18.12
C GLU A 294 6.96 -12.40 -18.15
N GLU A 295 6.82 -11.57 -19.19
CA GLU A 295 7.57 -10.30 -19.31
C GLU A 295 7.30 -9.37 -18.12
N ARG A 296 6.03 -9.20 -17.73
CA ARG A 296 5.67 -8.36 -16.57
C ARG A 296 6.17 -8.97 -15.26
N LEU A 297 6.11 -10.30 -15.10
CA LEU A 297 6.60 -10.99 -13.92
C LEU A 297 8.11 -10.81 -13.75
N ALA A 298 8.89 -10.90 -14.83
CA ALA A 298 10.32 -10.62 -14.80
C ALA A 298 10.61 -9.20 -14.29
N LYS A 299 9.90 -8.19 -14.82
CA LYS A 299 10.04 -6.80 -14.36
C LYS A 299 9.65 -6.60 -12.90
N PHE A 300 8.67 -7.35 -12.38
CA PHE A 300 8.36 -7.29 -10.96
C PHE A 300 9.46 -7.88 -10.08
N ASN A 301 10.14 -8.93 -10.54
CA ASN A 301 11.29 -9.48 -9.82
C ASN A 301 12.45 -8.48 -9.80
N ASP A 302 12.72 -7.79 -10.90
CA ASP A 302 13.73 -6.72 -10.95
C ASP A 302 13.36 -5.59 -9.98
N ALA A 303 12.13 -5.07 -10.05
CA ALA A 303 11.65 -4.03 -9.15
C ALA A 303 11.69 -4.44 -7.68
N TYR A 304 11.43 -5.72 -7.38
CA TYR A 304 11.50 -6.26 -6.03
C TYR A 304 12.93 -6.22 -5.48
N THR A 305 13.91 -6.63 -6.29
CA THR A 305 15.33 -6.57 -5.93
C THR A 305 15.78 -5.13 -5.68
N GLU A 306 15.37 -4.19 -6.53
CA GLU A 306 15.66 -2.77 -6.34
C GLU A 306 15.02 -2.19 -5.08
N LEU A 307 13.75 -2.54 -4.79
CA LEU A 307 13.10 -2.15 -3.55
C LEU A 307 13.84 -2.65 -2.31
N GLN A 308 14.30 -3.90 -2.34
CA GLN A 308 15.06 -4.47 -1.24
C GLN A 308 16.38 -3.72 -1.06
N ALA A 309 17.11 -3.46 -2.15
CA ALA A 309 18.36 -2.70 -2.12
C ALA A 309 18.18 -1.30 -1.53
N LEU A 310 17.14 -0.56 -1.93
CA LEU A 310 16.85 0.78 -1.40
C LEU A 310 16.57 0.75 0.12
N TYR A 311 15.78 -0.22 0.61
CA TYR A 311 15.50 -0.29 2.04
C TYR A 311 16.73 -0.72 2.85
N GLU A 312 17.63 -1.51 2.29
CA GLU A 312 18.91 -1.86 2.92
C GLU A 312 19.89 -0.69 2.89
N GLU A 313 19.96 0.07 1.79
CA GLU A 313 20.80 1.26 1.65
C GLU A 313 20.44 2.35 2.68
N ALA A 314 19.14 2.48 3.00
CA ALA A 314 18.64 3.45 3.95
C ALA A 314 19.30 3.39 5.35
N ASP A 315 19.94 2.27 5.72
CA ASP A 315 20.70 2.17 6.98
C ASP A 315 22.04 2.91 6.98
N SER A 316 22.60 3.13 5.79
CA SER A 316 23.93 3.73 5.60
C SER A 316 23.89 5.07 4.87
N ALA A 317 22.77 5.37 4.20
CA ALA A 317 22.59 6.61 3.46
C ALA A 317 22.60 7.83 4.39
N ARG A 318 23.33 8.88 3.98
CA ARG A 318 23.30 10.19 4.66
C ARG A 318 21.88 10.78 4.69
N ASP A 319 21.09 10.49 3.65
CA ASP A 319 19.70 10.89 3.53
C ASP A 319 18.77 9.67 3.40
N ALA A 320 18.64 8.94 4.49
CA ALA A 320 17.76 7.77 4.57
C ALA A 320 16.30 8.09 4.18
N ASN A 321 15.84 9.31 4.42
CA ASN A 321 14.46 9.70 4.09
C ASN A 321 14.23 9.76 2.59
N GLU A 322 15.17 10.33 1.82
CA GLU A 322 15.06 10.37 0.36
C GLU A 322 15.11 8.96 -0.25
N VAL A 323 15.99 8.09 0.24
CA VAL A 323 16.05 6.68 -0.19
C VAL A 323 14.72 5.98 0.09
N ILE A 324 14.14 6.16 1.29
CA ILE A 324 12.83 5.61 1.65
C ILE A 324 11.71 6.21 0.78
N LYS A 325 11.76 7.50 0.43
CA LYS A 325 10.77 8.12 -0.48
C LYS A 325 10.82 7.48 -1.86
N LYS A 326 12.01 7.27 -2.42
CA LYS A 326 12.20 6.55 -3.70
C LYS A 326 11.66 5.12 -3.63
N GLY A 327 12.00 4.38 -2.59
CA GLY A 327 11.47 3.03 -2.36
C GLY A 327 9.95 3.00 -2.26
N ASN A 328 9.33 3.96 -1.57
CA ASN A 328 7.87 4.05 -1.50
C ASN A 328 7.23 4.37 -2.86
N ARG A 329 7.83 5.26 -3.66
CA ARG A 329 7.34 5.60 -5.00
C ARG A 329 7.36 4.37 -5.91
N LEU A 330 8.47 3.63 -5.93
CA LEU A 330 8.55 2.38 -6.68
C LEU A 330 7.54 1.35 -6.18
N ALA A 331 7.38 1.18 -4.85
CA ALA A 331 6.43 0.23 -4.29
C ALA A 331 4.97 0.54 -4.69
N VAL A 332 4.60 1.82 -4.78
CA VAL A 332 3.28 2.25 -5.26
C VAL A 332 3.11 1.91 -6.74
N ALA A 333 4.12 2.19 -7.57
CA ALA A 333 4.09 1.88 -8.99
C ALA A 333 4.01 0.36 -9.24
N VAL A 334 4.84 -0.44 -8.55
CA VAL A 334 4.79 -1.91 -8.56
C VAL A 334 3.39 -2.41 -8.22
N ASN A 335 2.78 -1.89 -7.15
CA ASN A 335 1.45 -2.33 -6.74
C ASN A 335 0.37 -2.04 -7.80
N LYS A 336 0.45 -0.88 -8.47
CA LYS A 336 -0.48 -0.52 -9.56
C LYS A 336 -0.37 -1.52 -10.72
N GLU A 337 0.84 -1.86 -11.13
CA GLU A 337 1.09 -2.83 -12.19
C GLU A 337 0.74 -4.27 -11.78
N ILE A 338 0.96 -4.67 -10.52
CA ILE A 338 0.50 -5.96 -9.99
C ILE A 338 -1.02 -6.11 -10.15
N VAL A 339 -1.80 -5.06 -9.88
CA VAL A 339 -3.25 -5.10 -10.05
C VAL A 339 -3.63 -5.38 -11.51
N LYS A 340 -2.93 -4.77 -12.48
CA LYS A 340 -3.13 -5.07 -13.90
C LYS A 340 -2.73 -6.51 -14.22
N TYR A 341 -1.57 -6.95 -13.75
CA TYR A 341 -1.08 -8.32 -13.94
C TYR A 341 -2.09 -9.38 -13.48
N PHE A 342 -2.69 -9.21 -12.28
CA PHE A 342 -3.73 -10.13 -11.80
C PHE A 342 -5.03 -10.08 -12.63
N ARG A 343 -5.32 -8.97 -13.31
CA ARG A 343 -6.40 -8.91 -14.30
C ARG A 343 -6.06 -9.77 -15.53
N GLY A 344 -4.82 -9.71 -16.01
CA GLY A 344 -4.33 -10.60 -17.06
C GLY A 344 -4.42 -12.08 -16.68
N LEU A 345 -4.01 -12.44 -15.45
CA LEU A 345 -4.19 -13.82 -14.94
C LEU A 345 -5.65 -14.28 -14.95
N LYS A 346 -6.60 -13.37 -14.64
CA LYS A 346 -8.03 -13.67 -14.71
C LYS A 346 -8.48 -13.91 -16.16
N TYR A 347 -7.99 -13.12 -17.12
CA TYR A 347 -8.30 -13.33 -18.54
C TYR A 347 -7.77 -14.67 -19.03
N ALA A 348 -6.54 -15.03 -18.68
CA ALA A 348 -5.96 -16.33 -19.01
C ALA A 348 -6.77 -17.49 -18.42
N PHE A 349 -7.21 -17.36 -17.16
CA PHE A 349 -8.08 -18.35 -16.52
C PHE A 349 -9.41 -18.53 -17.26
N ASN A 350 -10.07 -17.43 -17.63
CA ASN A 350 -11.32 -17.48 -18.37
C ASN A 350 -11.13 -18.09 -19.76
N ALA A 351 -10.06 -17.74 -20.46
CA ALA A 351 -9.72 -18.27 -21.78
C ALA A 351 -9.50 -19.78 -21.74
N MET A 352 -8.71 -20.29 -20.78
CA MET A 352 -8.53 -21.72 -20.59
C MET A 352 -9.86 -22.44 -20.33
N ARG A 353 -10.76 -21.82 -19.54
CA ARG A 353 -12.07 -22.40 -19.24
C ARG A 353 -12.94 -22.49 -20.50
N GLU A 354 -12.93 -21.47 -21.36
CA GLU A 354 -13.68 -21.48 -22.62
C GLU A 354 -13.12 -22.49 -23.62
N LEU A 355 -11.80 -22.51 -23.82
CA LEU A 355 -11.15 -23.49 -24.71
C LEU A 355 -11.32 -24.95 -24.25
N ASN A 356 -11.48 -25.17 -22.94
CA ASN A 356 -11.78 -26.50 -22.44
C ASN A 356 -13.24 -26.92 -22.70
N ASN A 357 -14.16 -25.96 -22.81
CA ASN A 357 -15.60 -26.21 -23.01
C ASN A 357 -16.03 -26.10 -24.49
N GLY A 358 -15.26 -25.40 -25.32
CA GLY A 358 -15.55 -25.13 -26.73
C GLY A 358 -14.29 -25.20 -27.59
N ASP A 359 -14.42 -24.97 -28.89
CA ASP A 359 -13.28 -25.00 -29.82
C ASP A 359 -12.59 -23.63 -29.95
N GLU A 360 -13.32 -22.55 -29.68
CA GLU A 360 -12.88 -21.17 -29.91
C GLU A 360 -13.19 -20.29 -28.68
N LEU A 361 -12.39 -19.24 -28.51
CA LEU A 361 -12.63 -18.20 -27.50
C LEU A 361 -13.76 -17.27 -27.93
N SER A 362 -14.58 -16.84 -26.98
CA SER A 362 -15.55 -15.76 -27.24
C SER A 362 -14.84 -14.46 -27.62
N GLN A 363 -15.51 -13.64 -28.44
CA GLN A 363 -14.98 -12.32 -28.84
C GLN A 363 -14.67 -11.45 -27.62
N GLU A 364 -15.51 -11.50 -26.58
CA GLU A 364 -15.27 -10.73 -25.34
C GLU A 364 -13.94 -11.11 -24.68
N ILE A 365 -13.60 -12.41 -24.60
CA ILE A 365 -12.32 -12.84 -24.03
C ILE A 365 -11.15 -12.47 -24.95
N GLN A 366 -11.31 -12.58 -26.27
CA GLN A 366 -10.29 -12.15 -27.22
C GLN A 366 -10.01 -10.65 -27.10
N ASP A 367 -11.04 -9.81 -27.08
CA ASP A 367 -10.91 -8.36 -26.94
C ASP A 367 -10.22 -7.96 -25.61
N ASN A 368 -10.55 -8.66 -24.52
CA ASN A 368 -9.91 -8.47 -23.22
C ASN A 368 -8.43 -8.88 -23.23
N ILE A 369 -8.10 -9.98 -23.92
CA ILE A 369 -6.71 -10.44 -24.10
C ILE A 369 -5.94 -9.41 -24.91
N ASP A 370 -6.44 -9.03 -26.08
CA ASP A 370 -5.75 -8.12 -26.98
C ASP A 370 -5.56 -6.75 -26.34
N SER A 371 -6.59 -6.22 -25.67
CA SER A 371 -6.46 -4.98 -24.88
C SER A 371 -5.39 -5.08 -23.78
N PHE A 372 -5.22 -6.23 -23.14
CA PHE A 372 -4.18 -6.42 -22.13
C PHE A 372 -2.78 -6.62 -22.72
N VAL A 373 -2.69 -7.33 -23.85
CA VAL A 373 -1.43 -7.56 -24.57
C VAL A 373 -0.89 -6.23 -25.11
N ASP A 374 -1.77 -5.40 -25.68
CA ASP A 374 -1.47 -4.07 -26.20
C ASP A 374 -1.26 -3.02 -25.10
N ASP A 375 -1.75 -3.27 -23.87
CA ASP A 375 -1.46 -2.41 -22.72
C ASP A 375 0.06 -2.42 -22.44
N SER A 376 0.68 -1.29 -22.72
CA SER A 376 2.04 -1.02 -22.30
C SER A 376 2.11 -0.99 -20.78
N ILE A 377 3.27 -1.34 -20.25
CA ILE A 377 3.55 -1.12 -18.83
C ILE A 377 3.45 0.38 -18.55
N ASP A 378 2.86 0.76 -17.41
CA ASP A 378 2.70 2.17 -17.06
C ASP A 378 4.05 2.88 -17.11
N GLN A 379 4.10 4.00 -17.85
CA GLN A 379 5.30 4.85 -17.91
C GLN A 379 5.77 5.24 -16.51
N GLU A 380 4.85 5.47 -15.57
CA GLU A 380 5.15 5.75 -14.16
C GLU A 380 5.97 4.64 -13.48
N PHE A 381 5.77 3.37 -13.85
CA PHE A 381 6.53 2.24 -13.33
C PHE A 381 7.93 2.18 -13.93
N GLU A 382 8.06 2.40 -15.24
CA GLU A 382 9.37 2.48 -15.91
C GLU A 382 10.17 3.69 -15.42
N ASP A 383 9.52 4.83 -15.24
CA ASP A 383 10.11 6.05 -14.67
C ASP A 383 10.58 5.79 -13.23
N ALA A 384 9.78 5.10 -12.42
CA ALA A 384 10.16 4.77 -11.05
C ALA A 384 11.34 3.79 -10.98
N LEU A 385 11.45 2.85 -11.92
CA LEU A 385 12.60 1.95 -12.02
C LEU A 385 13.88 2.67 -12.49
N THR A 386 13.75 3.55 -13.49
CA THR A 386 14.90 4.27 -14.06
C THR A 386 15.45 5.36 -13.14
N ASP A 387 14.59 6.03 -12.35
CA ASP A 387 14.97 7.03 -11.34
C ASP A 387 15.84 6.45 -10.20
N ILE A 388 15.88 5.13 -10.06
CA ILE A 388 16.73 4.42 -9.10
C ILE A 388 18.10 4.11 -9.71
N GLY A 389 18.14 3.63 -10.96
CA GLY A 389 19.38 3.24 -11.64
C GLY A 389 20.29 4.41 -12.02
N GLY A 390 19.76 5.63 -12.19
CA GLY A 390 20.52 6.80 -12.66
C GLY A 390 21.46 7.47 -11.64
N GLY A 391 21.61 6.92 -10.42
CA GLY A 391 22.35 7.55 -9.32
C GLY A 391 23.77 7.03 -9.04
N VAL A 392 24.26 6.04 -9.79
CA VAL A 392 25.54 5.34 -9.49
C VAL A 392 26.48 5.28 -10.71
N GLU A 393 26.61 6.38 -11.46
CA GLU A 393 27.72 6.58 -12.41
C GLU A 393 28.79 7.53 -11.88
#